data_AF-A0A7C7UXF1-F1
#
_entry.id   AF-A0A7C7UXF1-F1
#
_cell.length_a   1.000
_cell.length_b   1.000
_cell.length_c   1.000
_cell.angle_alpha   90.00
_cell.angle_beta   90.00
_cell.angle_gamma   90.00
#
_symmetry.space_group_name_H-M   'P 1'
#
loop_
_entity.id
_entity.type
_entity.pdbx_description
1 polymer ?
#
loop_
_entity_poly.entity_id
_entity_poly.type
_entity_poly.pdbx_seq_one_letter_code
_entity_poly.pdbx_strand_id
1 'polypeptide(L)'
;MSSPRSRRSKSREQARAVHVAQSGGVSLSSLSVGALPIVNRIFERMKLEDWLTAYLPRADGRNKIMPVSSMLVLLRNILLCREPLYGVGEWAERYAPDLLDLTAKQITALNDDRVGRCLDQLFAADRTSLLLSLVSHVVREFDVGLDQLHNDSTTVTFFGRYEEAKRGARQAGKETLAITWGHNKDHRPDLKQLLFILTVAADGAVPVHFRPAHGNVADAKTHQATWDLLCKISGRCDFLYVADSKLATTENMTYINTRHGRFVTILPRARKEDSDFREQAASSAIDWREIYTRRNEDGDVVDRFGIRDGQTST
;
A
#
# COMPACT_ATOMS: atom_id res chain seq x y z
N MET A 1 -32.71 21.73 38.20
CA MET A 1 -32.03 22.32 37.03
C MET A 1 -30.73 22.99 37.50
N SER A 2 -29.59 22.37 37.18
CA SER A 2 -28.27 23.00 37.26
C SER A 2 -27.37 22.25 36.29
N SER A 3 -26.92 22.97 35.26
CA SER A 3 -26.11 22.45 34.17
C SER A 3 -24.63 22.37 34.60
N PRO A 4 -23.91 21.24 34.42
CA PRO A 4 -22.49 21.20 34.70
C PRO A 4 -21.72 21.89 33.57
N ARG A 5 -21.04 22.99 33.93
CA ARG A 5 -20.15 23.79 33.08
C ARG A 5 -19.08 22.93 32.42
N SER A 6 -18.97 23.08 31.10
CA SER A 6 -17.88 22.62 30.23
C SER A 6 -16.50 22.94 30.81
N ARG A 7 -15.81 21.90 31.30
CA ARG A 7 -14.36 21.91 31.58
C ARG A 7 -13.54 21.20 30.50
N ARG A 8 -14.19 20.76 29.41
CA ARG A 8 -13.56 19.93 28.35
C ARG A 8 -13.09 20.70 27.11
N SER A 9 -13.29 22.02 27.03
CA SER A 9 -12.93 22.80 25.82
C SER A 9 -11.58 23.52 25.88
N LYS A 10 -11.00 23.79 27.06
CA LYS A 10 -9.79 24.62 27.16
C LYS A 10 -8.47 23.89 26.86
N SER A 11 -8.37 22.57 27.08
CA SER A 11 -7.11 21.84 26.83
C SER A 11 -6.90 21.47 25.36
N ARG A 12 -7.96 21.49 24.53
CA ARG A 12 -7.88 21.20 23.08
C ARG A 12 -7.57 22.43 22.22
N GLU A 13 -7.83 23.63 22.74
CA GLU A 13 -7.50 24.90 22.07
C GLU A 13 -5.99 25.22 22.12
N GLN A 14 -5.27 24.68 23.10
CA GLN A 14 -3.84 24.96 23.30
C GLN A 14 -2.89 24.21 22.36
N ALA A 15 -3.39 23.29 21.52
CA ALA A 15 -2.56 22.48 20.62
C ALA A 15 -2.58 22.94 19.14
N ARG A 16 -3.17 24.11 18.83
CA ARG A 16 -3.74 24.37 17.48
C ARG A 16 -3.21 25.58 16.70
N ALA A 17 -2.16 26.28 17.13
CA ALA A 17 -1.59 27.35 16.31
C ALA A 17 -0.07 27.31 16.40
N VAL A 18 0.60 27.67 15.29
CA VAL A 18 2.00 28.13 15.32
C VAL A 18 2.13 29.10 16.48
N HIS A 19 2.96 28.77 17.48
CA HIS A 19 3.13 29.65 18.62
C HIS A 19 3.92 30.87 18.16
N VAL A 20 3.20 31.99 18.02
CA VAL A 20 3.79 33.30 17.70
C VAL A 20 3.88 34.11 18.97
N ALA A 21 5.09 34.30 19.48
CA ALA A 21 5.37 35.25 20.55
C ALA A 21 5.72 36.61 19.93
N GLN A 22 5.25 37.70 20.54
CA GLN A 22 5.56 39.06 20.09
C GLN A 22 6.13 39.87 21.25
N SER A 23 7.27 40.52 21.05
CA SER A 23 7.87 41.44 22.03
C SER A 23 8.76 42.46 21.32
N GLY A 24 8.65 43.73 21.71
CA GLY A 24 9.57 44.79 21.23
C GLY A 24 9.62 45.00 19.71
N GLY A 25 8.52 44.73 18.99
CA GLY A 25 8.48 44.81 17.52
C GLY A 25 9.05 43.59 16.79
N VAL A 26 9.44 42.54 17.52
CA VAL A 26 9.92 41.26 16.97
C VAL A 26 8.84 40.19 17.17
N SER A 27 8.61 39.39 16.13
CA SER A 27 7.79 38.18 16.21
C SER A 27 8.68 36.93 16.16
N LEU A 28 8.39 35.97 17.04
CA LEU A 28 9.02 34.67 17.09
C LEU A 28 7.96 33.61 16.79
N SER A 29 8.12 32.85 15.71
CA SER A 29 7.27 31.71 15.38
C SER A 29 7.96 30.38 15.70
N SER A 30 7.25 29.46 16.36
CA SER A 30 7.71 28.08 16.56
C SER A 30 7.05 27.15 15.56
N LEU A 31 7.87 26.46 14.76
CA LEU A 31 7.43 25.52 13.72
C LEU A 31 7.97 24.12 14.00
N SER A 32 7.25 23.11 13.53
CA SER A 32 7.63 21.70 13.62
C SER A 32 8.56 21.32 12.47
N VAL A 33 9.55 20.48 12.77
CA VAL A 33 10.40 19.79 11.77
C VAL A 33 9.97 18.33 11.65
N GLY A 34 9.80 17.64 12.78
CA GLY A 34 9.40 16.24 12.81
C GLY A 34 10.36 15.33 12.01
N ALA A 35 9.83 14.28 11.39
CA ALA A 35 10.59 13.39 10.52
C ALA A 35 10.63 13.83 9.04
N LEU A 36 10.19 15.05 8.72
CA LEU A 36 10.21 15.58 7.35
C LEU A 36 11.60 15.51 6.69
N PRO A 37 12.72 15.84 7.37
CA PRO A 37 14.04 15.75 6.73
C PRO A 37 14.38 14.34 6.23
N ILE A 38 13.99 13.32 7.01
CA ILE A 38 14.21 11.90 6.63
C ILE A 38 13.31 11.54 5.45
N VAL A 39 12.01 11.88 5.53
CA VAL A 39 11.04 11.62 4.45
C VAL A 39 11.46 12.31 3.15
N ASN A 40 11.87 13.57 3.22
CA ASN A 40 12.34 14.34 2.07
C ASN A 40 13.57 13.71 1.45
N ARG A 41 14.54 13.28 2.28
CA ARG A 41 15.73 12.59 1.77
C ARG A 41 15.38 11.30 1.03
N ILE A 42 14.39 10.55 1.51
CA ILE A 42 13.90 9.36 0.82
C ILE A 42 13.18 9.74 -0.48
N PHE A 43 12.33 10.76 -0.49
CA PHE A 43 11.64 11.24 -1.70
C PHE A 43 12.61 11.69 -2.79
N GLU A 44 13.67 12.40 -2.42
CA GLU A 44 14.77 12.80 -3.31
C GLU A 44 15.44 11.57 -3.94
N ARG A 45 15.85 10.60 -3.12
CA ARG A 45 16.49 9.36 -3.60
C ARG A 45 15.55 8.57 -4.51
N MET A 46 14.26 8.52 -4.19
CA MET A 46 13.22 7.91 -5.02
C MET A 46 12.94 8.67 -6.33
N LYS A 47 13.47 9.90 -6.48
CA LYS A 47 13.11 10.84 -7.56
C LYS A 47 11.60 11.06 -7.69
N LEU A 48 10.91 11.07 -6.55
CA LEU A 48 9.45 11.05 -6.53
C LEU A 48 8.84 12.30 -7.19
N GLU A 49 9.43 13.47 -6.94
CA GLU A 49 9.00 14.72 -7.57
C GLU A 49 9.20 14.68 -9.09
N ASP A 50 10.32 14.16 -9.58
CA ASP A 50 10.61 14.03 -11.01
C ASP A 50 9.57 13.14 -11.70
N TRP A 51 9.28 11.96 -11.11
CA TRP A 51 8.28 11.05 -11.64
C TRP A 51 6.89 11.67 -11.62
N LEU A 52 6.47 12.31 -10.52
CA LEU A 52 5.18 12.99 -10.47
C LEU A 52 5.10 14.11 -11.52
N THR A 53 6.17 14.88 -11.70
CA THR A 53 6.24 15.97 -12.69
C THR A 53 6.16 15.45 -14.12
N ALA A 54 6.76 14.30 -14.43
CA ALA A 54 6.75 13.72 -15.76
C ALA A 54 5.34 13.22 -16.18
N TYR A 55 4.52 12.77 -15.22
CA TYR A 55 3.23 12.13 -15.50
C TYR A 55 2.01 13.01 -15.18
N LEU A 56 2.14 13.99 -14.29
CA LEU A 56 1.06 14.93 -13.99
C LEU A 56 1.01 16.09 -15.01
N PRO A 57 -0.16 16.72 -15.21
CA PRO A 57 -0.29 17.87 -16.10
C PRO A 57 0.67 19.01 -15.72
N ARG A 58 1.18 19.71 -16.75
CA ARG A 58 2.06 20.87 -16.56
C ARG A 58 1.38 22.00 -15.78
N ALA A 59 2.21 22.87 -15.21
CA ALA A 59 1.80 24.08 -14.52
C ALA A 59 0.81 24.91 -15.35
N ASP A 60 -0.36 25.22 -14.80
CA ASP A 60 -1.19 26.34 -15.25
C ASP A 60 -0.78 27.56 -14.43
N GLY A 61 -0.51 28.71 -15.07
CA GLY A 61 -0.17 29.96 -14.38
C GLY A 61 -1.27 30.46 -13.43
N ARG A 62 -2.49 29.92 -13.51
CA ARG A 62 -3.58 30.16 -12.56
C ARG A 62 -3.44 29.37 -11.25
N ASN A 63 -2.57 28.36 -11.22
CA ASN A 63 -2.37 27.52 -10.05
C ASN A 63 -1.47 28.23 -9.03
N LYS A 64 -2.03 28.54 -7.86
CA LYS A 64 -1.25 29.05 -6.72
C LYS A 64 -0.27 28.00 -6.17
N ILE A 65 -0.62 26.73 -6.30
CA ILE A 65 0.20 25.58 -5.87
C ILE A 65 0.18 24.58 -7.01
N MET A 66 1.37 24.07 -7.33
CA MET A 66 1.53 23.04 -8.35
C MET A 66 0.87 21.72 -7.92
N PRO A 67 0.30 20.94 -8.88
CA PRO A 67 -0.24 19.62 -8.57
C PRO A 67 0.79 18.73 -7.84
N VAL A 68 2.01 18.67 -8.36
CA VAL A 68 3.09 17.87 -7.77
C VAL A 68 3.35 18.27 -6.31
N SER A 69 3.44 19.57 -6.01
CA SER A 69 3.62 20.05 -4.64
C SER A 69 2.46 19.64 -3.72
N SER A 70 1.21 19.72 -4.21
CA SER A 70 0.03 19.26 -3.45
C SER A 70 0.09 17.76 -3.14
N MET A 71 0.55 16.96 -4.10
CA MET A 71 0.72 15.51 -3.93
C MET A 71 1.82 15.18 -2.92
N LEU A 72 2.98 15.84 -3.01
CA LEU A 72 4.08 15.62 -2.06
C LEU A 72 3.69 15.98 -0.63
N VAL A 73 2.95 17.07 -0.45
CA VAL A 73 2.37 17.48 0.84
C VAL A 73 1.40 16.41 1.38
N LEU A 74 0.51 15.89 0.52
CA LEU A 74 -0.41 14.81 0.91
C LEU A 74 0.35 13.54 1.34
N LEU A 75 1.39 13.15 0.60
CA LEU A 75 2.20 11.97 0.93
C LEU A 75 2.95 12.15 2.26
N ARG A 76 3.54 13.32 2.51
CA ARG A 76 4.14 13.66 3.81
C ARG A 76 3.10 13.59 4.93
N ASN A 77 1.89 14.09 4.68
CA ASN A 77 0.80 14.00 5.67
C ASN A 77 0.45 12.55 5.99
N ILE A 78 0.23 11.70 4.98
CA ILE A 78 -0.12 10.28 5.14
C ILE A 78 0.95 9.52 5.92
N LEU A 79 2.22 9.82 5.68
CA LEU A 79 3.33 9.14 6.35
C LEU A 79 3.51 9.59 7.81
N LEU A 80 3.27 10.86 8.11
CA LEU A 80 3.61 11.43 9.42
C LEU A 80 2.44 11.55 10.40
N CYS A 81 1.25 11.92 9.94
CA CYS A 81 0.14 12.28 10.84
C CYS A 81 -1.21 11.70 10.43
N ARG A 82 -1.43 11.42 9.13
CA ARG A 82 -2.70 10.91 8.57
C ARG A 82 -3.88 11.81 8.88
N GLU A 83 -3.71 13.13 8.73
CA GLU A 83 -4.83 14.06 8.91
C GLU A 83 -5.83 13.86 7.76
N PRO A 84 -7.13 14.01 8.02
CA PRO A 84 -8.12 13.97 6.95
C PRO A 84 -7.86 15.10 5.94
N LEU A 85 -8.32 14.92 4.70
CA LEU A 85 -8.02 15.83 3.58
C LEU A 85 -8.31 17.31 3.90
N TYR A 86 -9.44 17.59 4.57
CA TYR A 86 -9.83 18.94 4.99
C TYR A 86 -8.91 19.55 6.06
N GLY A 87 -8.14 18.73 6.78
CA GLY A 87 -7.18 19.15 7.80
C GLY A 87 -5.74 19.30 7.28
N VAL A 88 -5.47 18.97 6.01
CA VAL A 88 -4.11 19.01 5.45
C VAL A 88 -3.53 20.44 5.43
N GLY A 89 -4.36 21.45 5.20
CA GLY A 89 -3.95 22.87 5.28
C GLY A 89 -3.47 23.25 6.68
N GLU A 90 -4.33 23.04 7.68
CA GLU A 90 -4.02 23.30 9.09
C GLU A 90 -2.81 22.47 9.58
N TRP A 91 -2.62 21.28 9.02
CA TRP A 91 -1.45 20.45 9.30
C TRP A 91 -0.17 21.08 8.75
N ALA A 92 -0.18 21.52 7.49
CA ALA A 92 0.98 22.10 6.83
C ALA A 92 1.44 23.40 7.52
N GLU A 93 0.49 24.22 8.01
CA GLU A 93 0.80 25.45 8.75
C GLU A 93 1.67 25.24 9.99
N ARG A 94 1.64 24.04 10.59
CA ARG A 94 2.43 23.72 11.79
C ARG A 94 3.90 23.43 11.49
N TYR A 95 4.27 23.22 10.23
CA TYR A 95 5.61 22.82 9.81
C TYR A 95 6.37 23.96 9.12
N ALA A 96 7.69 23.84 9.11
CA ALA A 96 8.55 24.76 8.36
C ALA A 96 8.24 24.68 6.85
N PRO A 97 7.89 25.78 6.17
CA PRO A 97 7.43 25.75 4.77
C PRO A 97 8.44 25.17 3.79
N ASP A 98 9.72 25.45 4.01
CA ASP A 98 10.86 24.93 3.27
C ASP A 98 10.95 23.40 3.32
N LEU A 99 10.56 22.77 4.44
CA LEU A 99 10.49 21.29 4.53
C LEU A 99 9.32 20.67 3.76
N LEU A 100 8.37 21.49 3.31
CA LEU A 100 7.24 21.06 2.48
C LEU A 100 7.44 21.45 1.00
N ASP A 101 8.57 22.06 0.66
CA ASP A 101 8.85 22.67 -0.66
C ASP A 101 7.81 23.74 -1.03
N LEU A 102 7.32 24.48 -0.03
CA LEU A 102 6.32 25.53 -0.19
C LEU A 102 6.80 26.86 0.37
N THR A 103 6.34 27.94 -0.24
CA THR A 103 6.41 29.28 0.36
C THR A 103 5.33 29.47 1.41
N ALA A 104 5.51 30.42 2.33
CA ALA A 104 4.48 30.78 3.31
C ALA A 104 3.13 31.15 2.65
N LYS A 105 3.17 31.85 1.50
CA LYS A 105 1.96 32.20 0.73
C LYS A 105 1.26 30.96 0.16
N GLN A 106 2.03 29.93 -0.22
CA GLN A 106 1.48 28.68 -0.73
C GLN A 106 0.87 27.85 0.39
N ILE A 107 1.46 27.81 1.59
CA ILE A 107 0.85 27.17 2.75
C ILE A 107 -0.54 27.76 3.02
N THR A 108 -0.67 29.08 3.08
CA THR A 108 -1.98 29.73 3.28
C THR A 108 -2.97 29.46 2.15
N ALA A 109 -2.48 29.12 0.96
CA ALA A 109 -3.33 28.77 -0.18
C ALA A 109 -3.69 27.29 -0.24
N LEU A 110 -3.11 26.43 0.62
CA LEU A 110 -3.31 25.00 0.62
C LEU A 110 -4.68 24.65 1.21
N ASN A 111 -5.45 23.85 0.49
CA ASN A 111 -6.74 23.33 0.95
C ASN A 111 -7.07 22.00 0.27
N ASP A 112 -8.09 21.32 0.80
CA ASP A 112 -8.63 20.07 0.31
C ASP A 112 -9.04 20.14 -1.16
N ASP A 113 -9.70 21.20 -1.62
CA ASP A 113 -10.08 21.36 -3.03
C ASP A 113 -8.88 21.30 -4.00
N ARG A 114 -7.72 21.81 -3.59
CA ARG A 114 -6.49 21.74 -4.42
C ARG A 114 -5.91 20.34 -4.43
N VAL A 115 -5.86 19.69 -3.26
CA VAL A 115 -5.38 18.31 -3.17
C VAL A 115 -6.33 17.36 -3.90
N GLY A 116 -7.64 17.55 -3.79
CA GLY A 116 -8.68 16.80 -4.50
C GLY A 116 -8.54 16.91 -6.02
N ARG A 117 -8.38 18.14 -6.55
CA ARG A 117 -8.09 18.33 -7.99
C ARG A 117 -6.78 17.65 -8.43
N CYS A 118 -5.77 17.63 -7.57
CA CYS A 118 -4.54 16.90 -7.87
C CYS A 118 -4.77 15.37 -7.91
N LEU A 119 -5.60 14.82 -7.02
CA LEU A 119 -5.99 13.41 -7.06
C LEU A 119 -6.76 13.07 -8.35
N ASP A 120 -7.64 13.96 -8.81
CA ASP A 120 -8.34 13.81 -10.11
C ASP A 120 -7.35 13.79 -11.28
N GLN A 121 -6.34 14.67 -11.25
CA GLN A 121 -5.27 14.70 -12.24
C GLN A 121 -4.42 13.43 -12.21
N LEU A 122 -4.08 12.92 -11.01
CA LEU A 122 -3.37 11.65 -10.86
C LEU A 122 -4.21 10.49 -11.39
N PHE A 123 -5.52 10.49 -11.16
CA PHE A 123 -6.43 9.49 -11.72
C PHE A 123 -6.41 9.51 -13.26
N ALA A 124 -6.42 10.71 -13.85
CA ALA A 124 -6.33 10.91 -15.30
C ALA A 124 -4.95 10.59 -15.89
N ALA A 125 -3.86 10.65 -15.12
CA ALA A 125 -2.49 10.32 -15.55
C ALA A 125 -2.24 8.82 -15.74
N ASP A 126 -1.25 8.44 -16.55
CA ASP A 126 -0.84 7.03 -16.72
C ASP A 126 -0.16 6.49 -15.45
N ARG A 127 -0.98 6.12 -14.46
CA ARG A 127 -0.56 5.61 -13.15
C ARG A 127 0.23 4.31 -13.26
N THR A 128 -0.05 3.47 -14.24
CA THR A 128 0.66 2.20 -14.42
C THR A 128 2.10 2.48 -14.79
N SER A 129 2.34 3.32 -15.80
CA SER A 129 3.68 3.69 -16.23
C SER A 129 4.43 4.52 -15.17
N LEU A 130 3.74 5.42 -14.46
CA LEU A 130 4.29 6.14 -13.30
C LEU A 130 4.84 5.15 -12.25
N LEU A 131 4.01 4.18 -11.83
CA LEU A 131 4.39 3.22 -10.79
C LEU A 131 5.52 2.31 -11.24
N LEU A 132 5.47 1.81 -12.48
CA LEU A 132 6.53 0.96 -13.02
C LEU A 132 7.86 1.72 -13.09
N SER A 133 7.85 2.98 -13.51
CA SER A 133 9.05 3.82 -13.57
C SER A 133 9.62 4.09 -12.17
N LEU A 134 8.74 4.45 -11.22
CA LEU A 134 9.11 4.69 -9.83
C LEU A 134 9.69 3.42 -9.18
N VAL A 135 8.99 2.28 -9.25
CA VAL A 135 9.45 1.02 -8.65
C VAL A 135 10.77 0.56 -9.28
N SER A 136 10.89 0.63 -10.61
CA SER A 136 12.14 0.26 -11.30
C SER A 136 13.32 1.12 -10.84
N HIS A 137 13.10 2.41 -10.57
CA HIS A 137 14.12 3.29 -10.00
C HIS A 137 14.42 2.91 -8.55
N VAL A 138 13.40 2.71 -7.71
CA VAL A 138 13.56 2.33 -6.30
C VAL A 138 14.33 1.03 -6.13
N VAL A 139 14.02 0.00 -6.92
CA VAL A 139 14.72 -1.28 -6.87
C VAL A 139 16.22 -1.09 -7.12
N ARG A 140 16.61 -0.25 -8.09
CA ARG A 140 18.02 0.01 -8.41
C ARG A 140 18.69 0.93 -7.39
N GLU A 141 18.02 1.99 -6.97
CA GLU A 141 18.55 3.00 -6.03
C GLU A 141 18.80 2.41 -4.62
N PHE A 142 17.97 1.46 -4.22
CA PHE A 142 18.05 0.83 -2.89
C PHE A 142 18.55 -0.62 -2.93
N ASP A 143 18.96 -1.12 -4.09
CA ASP A 143 19.46 -2.49 -4.31
C ASP A 143 18.52 -3.56 -3.75
N VAL A 144 17.22 -3.42 -4.03
CA VAL A 144 16.18 -4.29 -3.47
C VAL A 144 16.21 -5.66 -4.15
N GLY A 145 16.41 -6.71 -3.36
CA GLY A 145 16.40 -8.10 -3.84
C GLY A 145 15.02 -8.54 -4.33
N LEU A 146 14.94 -8.96 -5.61
CA LEU A 146 13.71 -9.45 -6.24
C LEU A 146 13.65 -10.99 -6.38
N ASP A 147 14.51 -11.71 -5.68
CA ASP A 147 14.60 -13.18 -5.75
C ASP A 147 13.39 -13.89 -5.14
N GLN A 148 12.65 -13.22 -4.25
CA GLN A 148 11.44 -13.74 -3.62
C GLN A 148 10.39 -12.63 -3.51
N LEU A 149 9.19 -12.90 -4.02
CA LEU A 149 8.09 -11.94 -4.11
C LEU A 149 6.84 -12.52 -3.47
N HIS A 150 6.30 -11.80 -2.48
CA HIS A 150 5.13 -12.20 -1.72
C HIS A 150 3.92 -11.46 -2.24
N ASN A 151 2.96 -12.19 -2.79
CA ASN A 151 1.68 -11.63 -3.23
C ASN A 151 0.58 -12.00 -2.24
N ASP A 152 -0.12 -10.97 -1.78
CA ASP A 152 -1.31 -11.13 -0.95
C ASP A 152 -2.39 -10.13 -1.37
N SER A 153 -3.62 -10.44 -1.00
CA SER A 153 -4.77 -9.59 -1.24
C SER A 153 -5.53 -9.33 0.06
N THR A 154 -5.78 -8.06 0.33
CA THR A 154 -6.58 -7.59 1.46
C THR A 154 -7.77 -6.77 0.96
N THR A 155 -8.63 -6.37 1.89
CA THR A 155 -9.83 -5.59 1.59
C THR A 155 -9.66 -4.17 2.13
N VAL A 156 -9.94 -3.16 1.30
CA VAL A 156 -10.15 -1.78 1.79
C VAL A 156 -11.64 -1.59 2.02
N THR A 157 -12.00 -1.33 3.27
CA THR A 157 -13.39 -1.25 3.73
C THR A 157 -13.92 0.19 3.69
N PHE A 158 -15.16 0.36 3.23
CA PHE A 158 -15.81 1.66 3.04
C PHE A 158 -17.12 1.76 3.84
N PHE A 159 -17.37 2.95 4.41
CA PHE A 159 -18.62 3.31 5.07
C PHE A 159 -19.21 4.59 4.44
N GLY A 160 -20.51 4.59 4.16
CA GLY A 160 -21.21 5.75 3.58
C GLY A 160 -21.99 5.43 2.30
N ARG A 161 -22.45 6.48 1.61
CA ARG A 161 -23.41 6.36 0.49
C ARG A 161 -22.81 5.71 -0.75
N TYR A 162 -21.71 6.22 -1.31
CA TYR A 162 -21.02 5.63 -2.49
C TYR A 162 -21.93 5.11 -3.62
N GLU A 163 -23.17 5.62 -3.77
CA GLU A 163 -24.16 5.03 -4.70
C GLU A 163 -23.69 5.19 -6.16
N GLU A 164 -23.02 6.30 -6.46
CA GLU A 164 -22.42 6.60 -7.77
C GLU A 164 -21.22 5.70 -8.08
N ALA A 165 -20.56 5.14 -7.05
CA ALA A 165 -19.42 4.23 -7.19
C ALA A 165 -19.81 2.76 -7.05
N LYS A 166 -21.11 2.43 -6.91
CA LYS A 166 -21.58 1.04 -6.74
C LYS A 166 -21.27 0.16 -7.94
N ARG A 167 -21.14 0.76 -9.12
CA ARG A 167 -20.74 0.11 -10.37
C ARG A 167 -19.52 0.83 -10.93
N GLY A 168 -18.67 0.10 -11.65
CA GLY A 168 -17.61 0.73 -12.42
C GLY A 168 -18.24 1.66 -13.46
N ALA A 169 -17.67 2.85 -13.61
CA ALA A 169 -18.09 3.86 -14.57
C ALA A 169 -16.88 4.30 -15.40
N ARG A 170 -17.11 5.00 -16.51
CA ARG A 170 -16.01 5.64 -17.25
C ARG A 170 -15.83 7.08 -16.80
N GLN A 171 -14.62 7.41 -16.35
CA GLN A 171 -14.21 8.77 -16.00
C GLN A 171 -12.82 9.03 -16.59
N ALA A 172 -12.64 10.19 -17.22
CA ALA A 172 -11.36 10.56 -17.87
C ALA A 172 -10.80 9.47 -18.80
N GLY A 173 -11.67 8.77 -19.54
CA GLY A 173 -11.30 7.67 -20.45
C GLY A 173 -10.94 6.35 -19.78
N LYS A 174 -11.04 6.24 -18.46
CA LYS A 174 -10.67 5.07 -17.66
C LYS A 174 -11.85 4.49 -16.91
N GLU A 175 -11.80 3.20 -16.64
CA GLU A 175 -12.76 2.55 -15.77
C GLU A 175 -12.46 2.89 -14.30
N THR A 176 -13.49 3.30 -13.58
CA THR A 176 -13.48 3.44 -12.13
C THR A 176 -13.80 2.10 -11.48
N LEU A 177 -13.36 1.95 -10.24
CA LEU A 177 -13.64 0.75 -9.47
C LEU A 177 -15.04 0.81 -8.86
N ALA A 178 -15.64 -0.37 -8.73
CA ALA A 178 -16.93 -0.54 -8.08
C ALA A 178 -16.69 -0.76 -6.58
N ILE A 179 -17.08 0.23 -5.78
CA ILE A 179 -17.15 0.14 -4.32
C ILE A 179 -18.43 -0.62 -3.99
N THR A 180 -18.30 -1.92 -3.77
CA THR A 180 -19.44 -2.86 -3.64
C THR A 180 -19.16 -3.93 -2.59
N TRP A 181 -20.11 -4.83 -2.36
CA TRP A 181 -19.98 -5.93 -1.41
C TRP A 181 -19.29 -7.14 -2.04
N GLY A 182 -18.68 -7.96 -1.20
CA GLY A 182 -17.92 -9.14 -1.58
C GLY A 182 -17.39 -9.88 -0.34
N HIS A 183 -16.41 -10.76 -0.54
CA HIS A 183 -15.81 -11.52 0.55
C HIS A 183 -14.78 -10.66 1.30
N ASN A 184 -15.25 -9.93 2.33
CA ASN A 184 -14.42 -9.05 3.14
C ASN A 184 -13.46 -9.84 4.03
N LYS A 185 -12.17 -9.52 3.97
CA LYS A 185 -11.09 -10.22 4.70
C LYS A 185 -11.12 -10.00 6.22
N ASP A 186 -11.79 -8.94 6.69
CA ASP A 186 -12.05 -8.68 8.12
C ASP A 186 -13.39 -9.29 8.58
N HIS A 187 -14.00 -10.18 7.78
CA HIS A 187 -15.29 -10.81 8.06
C HIS A 187 -16.45 -9.82 8.26
N ARG A 188 -16.43 -8.71 7.50
CA ARG A 188 -17.49 -7.68 7.49
C ARG A 188 -18.28 -7.65 6.17
N PRO A 189 -19.15 -8.64 5.91
CA PRO A 189 -19.93 -8.71 4.66
C PRO A 189 -20.96 -7.59 4.53
N ASP A 190 -21.27 -6.88 5.60
CA ASP A 190 -22.16 -5.73 5.63
C ASP A 190 -21.53 -4.47 5.01
N LEU A 191 -20.20 -4.41 4.95
CA LEU A 191 -19.47 -3.24 4.48
C LEU A 191 -19.13 -3.33 2.99
N LYS A 192 -19.18 -2.16 2.34
CA LYS A 192 -18.69 -1.99 0.97
C LYS A 192 -17.18 -2.09 0.97
N GLN A 193 -16.61 -2.52 -0.14
CA GLN A 193 -15.20 -2.76 -0.23
C GLN A 193 -14.59 -2.54 -1.61
N LEU A 194 -13.26 -2.46 -1.62
CA LEU A 194 -12.41 -2.72 -2.78
C LEU A 194 -11.44 -3.83 -2.42
N LEU A 195 -11.07 -4.63 -3.41
CA LEU A 195 -9.98 -5.58 -3.26
C LEU A 195 -8.65 -4.86 -3.49
N PHE A 196 -7.69 -5.08 -2.62
CA PHE A 196 -6.36 -4.49 -2.69
C PHE A 196 -5.31 -5.60 -2.78
N ILE A 197 -4.72 -5.74 -3.96
CA ILE A 197 -3.70 -6.75 -4.24
C ILE A 197 -2.34 -6.07 -4.16
N LEU A 198 -1.45 -6.63 -3.36
CA LEU A 198 -0.11 -6.10 -3.12
C LEU A 198 0.92 -7.21 -3.32
N THR A 199 1.98 -6.89 -4.05
CA THR A 199 3.20 -7.69 -4.07
C THR A 199 4.32 -6.91 -3.41
N VAL A 200 5.01 -7.54 -2.47
CA VAL A 200 6.21 -7.02 -1.82
C VAL A 200 7.41 -7.93 -2.10
N ALA A 201 8.61 -7.33 -2.14
CA ALA A 201 9.86 -8.09 -2.09
C ALA A 201 10.07 -8.66 -0.69
N ALA A 202 10.64 -9.86 -0.59
CA ALA A 202 11.04 -10.42 0.71
C ALA A 202 12.13 -9.56 1.37
N ASP A 203 12.94 -8.89 0.55
CA ASP A 203 13.90 -7.89 1.02
C ASP A 203 13.17 -6.61 1.46
N GLY A 204 13.16 -6.37 2.77
CA GLY A 204 12.62 -5.15 3.38
C GLY A 204 11.10 -4.95 3.26
N ALA A 205 10.35 -5.95 2.77
CA ALA A 205 8.92 -5.83 2.47
C ALA A 205 8.58 -4.67 1.52
N VAL A 206 9.50 -4.32 0.61
CA VAL A 206 9.34 -3.19 -0.30
C VAL A 206 8.22 -3.48 -1.31
N PRO A 207 7.20 -2.61 -1.43
CA PRO A 207 6.15 -2.76 -2.44
C PRO A 207 6.71 -2.69 -3.87
N VAL A 208 6.50 -3.75 -4.65
CA VAL A 208 6.94 -3.82 -6.05
C VAL A 208 5.77 -3.68 -7.04
N HIS A 209 4.57 -4.05 -6.62
CA HIS A 209 3.38 -3.92 -7.44
C HIS A 209 2.15 -3.80 -6.56
N PHE A 210 1.22 -2.93 -6.93
CA PHE A 210 -0.11 -2.89 -6.34
C PHE A 210 -1.17 -2.80 -7.42
N ARG A 211 -2.33 -3.41 -7.15
CA ARG A 211 -3.50 -3.28 -8.00
C ARG A 211 -4.78 -3.29 -7.18
N PRO A 212 -5.60 -2.25 -7.27
CA PRO A 212 -6.94 -2.27 -6.71
C PRO A 212 -7.91 -2.92 -7.72
N ALA A 213 -8.92 -3.62 -7.23
CA ALA A 213 -9.97 -4.22 -8.03
C ALA A 213 -11.37 -3.98 -7.41
N HIS A 214 -12.42 -4.24 -8.18
CA HIS A 214 -13.80 -4.13 -7.69
C HIS A 214 -14.00 -4.97 -6.42
N GLY A 215 -14.88 -4.52 -5.52
CA GLY A 215 -15.11 -5.20 -4.23
C GLY A 215 -15.62 -6.64 -4.31
N ASN A 216 -16.09 -7.08 -5.48
CA ASN A 216 -16.63 -8.41 -5.73
C ASN A 216 -15.74 -9.32 -6.60
N VAL A 217 -14.51 -8.89 -6.93
CA VAL A 217 -13.56 -9.71 -7.69
C VAL A 217 -13.00 -10.83 -6.80
N ALA A 218 -12.88 -12.03 -7.35
CA ALA A 218 -12.24 -13.16 -6.69
C ALA A 218 -10.73 -13.23 -6.99
N ASP A 219 -9.92 -13.42 -5.95
CA ASP A 219 -8.44 -13.37 -6.02
C ASP A 219 -7.82 -14.39 -6.99
N ALA A 220 -8.41 -15.57 -7.16
CA ALA A 220 -7.81 -16.68 -7.92
C ALA A 220 -7.48 -16.31 -9.39
N LYS A 221 -8.23 -15.36 -9.98
CA LYS A 221 -8.04 -14.92 -11.38
C LYS A 221 -6.89 -13.93 -11.57
N THR A 222 -6.17 -13.60 -10.50
CA THR A 222 -5.23 -12.47 -10.50
C THR A 222 -3.76 -12.87 -10.54
N HIS A 223 -3.44 -14.12 -10.20
CA HIS A 223 -2.05 -14.57 -10.05
C HIS A 223 -1.27 -14.58 -11.37
N GLN A 224 -1.82 -15.12 -12.46
CA GLN A 224 -1.10 -15.19 -13.76
C GLN A 224 -0.70 -13.79 -14.25
N ALA A 225 -1.67 -12.88 -14.33
CA ALA A 225 -1.42 -11.49 -14.75
C ALA A 225 -0.45 -10.76 -13.82
N THR A 226 -0.51 -11.04 -12.52
CA THR A 226 0.44 -10.48 -11.55
C THR A 226 1.84 -11.03 -11.79
N TRP A 227 1.99 -12.34 -11.94
CA TRP A 227 3.26 -13.02 -12.18
C TRP A 227 3.93 -12.55 -13.48
N ASP A 228 3.18 -12.42 -14.58
CA ASP A 228 3.69 -11.88 -15.85
C ASP A 228 4.25 -10.46 -15.70
N LEU A 229 3.57 -9.62 -14.92
CA LEU A 229 4.02 -8.26 -14.66
C LEU A 229 5.28 -8.25 -13.80
N LEU A 230 5.36 -9.12 -12.78
CA LEU A 230 6.55 -9.26 -11.96
C LEU A 230 7.75 -9.78 -12.76
N CYS A 231 7.53 -10.62 -13.78
CA CYS A 231 8.59 -11.01 -14.72
C CYS A 231 9.14 -9.80 -15.49
N LYS A 232 8.27 -8.86 -15.90
CA LYS A 232 8.70 -7.62 -16.56
C LYS A 232 9.47 -6.69 -15.63
N ILE A 233 9.03 -6.58 -14.37
CA ILE A 233 9.67 -5.72 -13.35
C ILE A 233 11.05 -6.28 -12.96
N SER A 234 11.13 -7.58 -12.69
CA SER A 234 12.37 -8.24 -12.27
C SER A 234 13.32 -8.58 -13.42
N GLY A 235 12.82 -8.57 -14.67
CA GLY A 235 13.59 -8.96 -15.85
C GLY A 235 13.88 -10.47 -15.94
N ARG A 236 13.26 -11.30 -15.08
CA ARG A 236 13.49 -12.74 -14.95
C ARG A 236 12.21 -13.45 -14.53
N CYS A 237 12.13 -14.77 -14.71
CA CYS A 237 10.95 -15.55 -14.33
C CYS A 237 11.20 -16.56 -13.20
N ASP A 238 12.44 -16.75 -12.80
CA ASP A 238 12.88 -17.75 -11.83
C ASP A 238 12.89 -17.24 -10.37
N PHE A 239 12.30 -16.08 -10.08
CA PHE A 239 12.06 -15.65 -8.69
C PHE A 239 11.07 -16.59 -7.98
N LEU A 240 11.15 -16.66 -6.65
CA LEU A 240 10.23 -17.42 -5.84
C LEU A 240 8.94 -16.63 -5.61
N TYR A 241 7.84 -17.05 -6.25
CA TYR A 241 6.52 -16.45 -6.07
C TYR A 241 5.78 -17.08 -4.88
N VAL A 242 5.60 -16.33 -3.80
CA VAL A 242 4.90 -16.79 -2.59
C VAL A 242 3.50 -16.20 -2.56
N ALA A 243 2.48 -17.06 -2.43
CA ALA A 243 1.10 -16.61 -2.34
C ALA A 243 0.22 -17.53 -1.49
N ASP A 244 -0.99 -17.06 -1.15
CA ASP A 244 -1.98 -17.82 -0.42
C ASP A 244 -2.46 -19.07 -1.18
N SER A 245 -3.36 -19.84 -0.56
CA SER A 245 -3.86 -21.09 -1.11
C SER A 245 -4.67 -20.94 -2.41
N LYS A 246 -5.03 -19.72 -2.82
CA LYS A 246 -5.77 -19.47 -4.07
C LYS A 246 -4.85 -19.54 -5.30
N LEU A 247 -3.53 -19.51 -5.09
CA LEU A 247 -2.55 -19.87 -6.11
C LEU A 247 -2.58 -21.36 -6.45
N ALA A 248 -2.98 -22.23 -5.52
CA ALA A 248 -2.96 -23.69 -5.65
C ALA A 248 -4.09 -24.27 -6.53
N THR A 249 -4.30 -23.69 -7.71
CA THR A 249 -5.14 -24.25 -8.77
C THR A 249 -4.26 -24.89 -9.84
N THR A 250 -4.72 -25.97 -10.48
CA THR A 250 -3.97 -26.64 -11.55
C THR A 250 -3.59 -25.65 -12.65
N GLU A 251 -4.51 -24.76 -13.02
CA GLU A 251 -4.28 -23.73 -14.03
C GLU A 251 -3.13 -22.79 -13.66
N ASN A 252 -3.17 -22.18 -12.47
CA ASN A 252 -2.14 -21.21 -12.04
C ASN A 252 -0.77 -21.88 -11.83
N MET A 253 -0.74 -23.06 -11.18
CA MET A 253 0.50 -23.79 -10.94
C MET A 253 1.15 -24.25 -12.24
N THR A 254 0.35 -24.79 -13.17
CA THR A 254 0.84 -25.20 -14.50
C THR A 254 1.34 -24.00 -15.28
N TYR A 255 0.62 -22.87 -15.23
CA TYR A 255 1.00 -21.63 -15.93
C TYR A 255 2.39 -21.15 -15.53
N ILE A 256 2.69 -21.11 -14.23
CA ILE A 256 3.99 -20.68 -13.69
C ILE A 256 5.07 -21.72 -13.99
N ASN A 257 4.81 -23.01 -13.70
CA ASN A 257 5.80 -24.08 -13.89
C ASN A 257 6.25 -24.23 -15.35
N THR A 258 5.30 -24.19 -16.30
CA THR A 258 5.58 -24.31 -17.74
C THR A 258 6.40 -23.14 -18.30
N ARG A 259 6.50 -22.03 -17.55
CA ARG A 259 7.31 -20.84 -17.90
C ARG A 259 8.57 -20.74 -17.06
N HIS A 260 9.01 -21.85 -16.46
CA HIS A 260 10.20 -21.96 -15.62
C HIS A 260 10.16 -21.11 -14.35
N GLY A 261 8.95 -20.73 -13.90
CA GLY A 261 8.77 -20.01 -12.64
C GLY A 261 8.79 -20.93 -11.43
N ARG A 262 9.15 -20.37 -10.27
CA ARG A 262 9.11 -21.05 -8.97
C ARG A 262 8.00 -20.45 -8.12
N PHE A 263 7.30 -21.29 -7.36
CA PHE A 263 6.27 -20.81 -6.45
C PHE A 263 6.19 -21.62 -5.16
N VAL A 264 5.71 -20.97 -4.10
CA VAL A 264 5.31 -21.60 -2.83
C VAL A 264 3.90 -21.14 -2.50
N THR A 265 3.04 -22.10 -2.17
CA THR A 265 1.64 -21.86 -1.80
C THR A 265 1.21 -22.88 -0.75
N ILE A 266 0.13 -22.58 -0.04
CA ILE A 266 -0.50 -23.49 0.91
C ILE A 266 -1.49 -24.36 0.14
N LEU A 267 -1.43 -25.68 0.33
CA LEU A 267 -2.38 -26.58 -0.28
C LEU A 267 -3.75 -26.46 0.40
N PRO A 268 -4.85 -26.13 -0.32
CA PRO A 268 -6.18 -26.11 0.26
C PRO A 268 -6.61 -27.51 0.73
N ARG A 269 -7.28 -27.58 1.89
CA ARG A 269 -7.88 -28.84 2.42
C ARG A 269 -8.89 -29.51 1.49
N ALA A 270 -9.45 -28.75 0.54
CA ALA A 270 -10.39 -29.27 -0.44
C ALA A 270 -9.72 -30.12 -1.54
N ARG A 271 -8.38 -30.11 -1.63
CA ARG A 271 -7.64 -30.91 -2.61
C ARG A 271 -7.55 -32.36 -2.13
N LYS A 272 -7.71 -33.31 -3.05
CA LYS A 272 -7.59 -34.73 -2.76
C LYS A 272 -6.20 -35.08 -2.22
N GLU A 273 -5.16 -34.42 -2.73
CA GLU A 273 -3.79 -34.63 -2.29
C GLU A 273 -3.60 -34.30 -0.79
N ASP A 274 -4.37 -33.35 -0.24
CA ASP A 274 -4.36 -33.06 1.20
C ASP A 274 -5.02 -34.18 2.01
N SER A 275 -6.17 -34.71 1.57
CA SER A 275 -6.84 -35.82 2.26
C SER A 275 -6.00 -37.09 2.23
N ASP A 276 -5.48 -37.45 1.05
CA ASP A 276 -4.66 -38.64 0.85
C ASP A 276 -3.40 -38.57 1.73
N PHE A 277 -2.76 -37.39 1.80
CA PHE A 277 -1.60 -37.17 2.65
C PHE A 277 -1.93 -37.32 4.14
N ARG A 278 -3.05 -36.76 4.61
CA ARG A 278 -3.46 -36.89 6.02
C ARG A 278 -3.81 -38.32 6.40
N GLU A 279 -4.49 -39.07 5.53
CA GLU A 279 -4.78 -40.49 5.74
C GLU A 279 -3.48 -41.30 5.82
N GLN A 280 -2.51 -41.02 4.95
CA GLN A 280 -1.20 -41.65 5.01
C GLN A 280 -0.45 -41.28 6.30
N ALA A 281 -0.47 -40.02 6.70
CA ALA A 281 0.17 -39.54 7.94
C ALA A 281 -0.45 -40.17 9.19
N ALA A 282 -1.75 -40.48 9.17
CA ALA A 282 -2.44 -41.14 10.27
C ALA A 282 -2.20 -42.66 10.31
N SER A 283 -2.01 -43.29 9.16
CA SER A 283 -1.89 -44.75 9.02
C SER A 283 -0.44 -45.27 8.99
N SER A 284 0.54 -44.40 8.75
CA SER A 284 1.96 -44.76 8.64
C SER A 284 2.85 -43.79 9.40
N ALA A 285 3.95 -44.29 9.96
CA ALA A 285 5.01 -43.43 10.47
C ALA A 285 5.68 -42.74 9.28
N ILE A 286 5.35 -41.48 9.04
CA ILE A 286 6.09 -40.65 8.09
C ILE A 286 7.44 -40.34 8.72
N ASP A 287 8.51 -40.72 8.02
CA ASP A 287 9.86 -40.27 8.39
C ASP A 287 10.02 -38.81 7.98
N TRP A 288 10.09 -37.94 8.98
CA TRP A 288 10.20 -36.51 8.81
C TRP A 288 11.64 -36.08 9.01
N ARG A 289 12.21 -35.43 7.99
CA ARG A 289 13.46 -34.70 8.16
C ARG A 289 13.15 -33.30 8.66
N GLU A 290 13.44 -33.04 9.93
CA GLU A 290 13.30 -31.70 10.50
C GLU A 290 14.16 -30.70 9.72
N ILE A 291 13.56 -29.59 9.32
CA ILE A 291 14.22 -28.50 8.61
C ILE A 291 14.33 -27.22 9.45
N TYR A 292 13.41 -27.03 10.39
CA TYR A 292 13.39 -25.82 11.22
C TYR A 292 12.60 -26.05 12.51
N THR A 293 13.15 -25.58 13.62
CA THR A 293 12.45 -25.55 14.92
C THR A 293 12.24 -24.10 15.32
N ARG A 294 10.98 -23.69 15.48
CA ARG A 294 10.63 -22.35 15.97
C ARG A 294 10.58 -22.37 17.49
N ARG A 295 11.28 -21.43 18.11
CA ARG A 295 11.28 -21.22 19.56
C ARG A 295 10.66 -19.87 19.94
N ASN A 296 10.09 -19.77 21.14
CA ASN A 296 9.66 -18.49 21.72
C ASN A 296 10.88 -17.73 22.31
N GLU A 297 10.63 -16.56 22.88
CA GLU A 297 11.66 -15.73 23.54
C GLU A 297 12.31 -16.44 24.74
N ASP A 298 11.57 -17.33 25.42
CA ASP A 298 12.05 -18.14 26.54
C ASP A 298 12.89 -19.37 26.10
N GLY A 299 12.98 -19.62 24.79
CA GLY A 299 13.72 -20.74 24.20
C GLY A 299 12.94 -22.06 24.09
N ASP A 300 11.68 -22.09 24.50
CA ASP A 300 10.79 -23.24 24.36
C ASP A 300 10.41 -23.48 22.90
N VAL A 301 10.31 -24.75 22.51
CA VAL A 301 9.86 -25.12 21.16
C VAL A 301 8.37 -24.85 21.02
N VAL A 302 8.02 -23.95 20.10
CA VAL A 302 6.64 -23.61 19.76
C VAL A 302 6.17 -24.41 18.56
N ASP A 303 7.07 -24.68 17.60
CA ASP A 303 6.71 -25.38 16.36
C ASP A 303 7.91 -26.11 15.76
N ARG A 304 7.65 -27.18 15.00
CA ARG A 304 8.66 -27.94 14.27
C ARG A 304 8.20 -28.16 12.84
N PHE A 305 9.03 -27.76 11.90
CA PHE A 305 8.81 -27.91 10.48
C PHE A 305 9.69 -29.03 9.98
N GLY A 306 9.09 -30.01 9.34
CA GLY A 306 9.77 -31.11 8.68
C GLY A 306 9.41 -31.15 7.21
N ILE A 307 10.30 -31.75 6.43
CA ILE A 307 9.97 -32.18 5.07
C ILE A 307 9.93 -33.69 5.05
N ARG A 308 9.10 -34.22 4.15
CA ARG A 308 9.16 -35.60 3.73
C ARG A 308 9.75 -35.61 2.33
N ASP A 309 10.85 -36.32 2.15
CA ASP A 309 11.40 -36.53 0.81
C ASP A 309 10.39 -37.42 0.04
N GLY A 310 9.62 -36.81 -0.86
CA GLY A 310 8.72 -37.53 -1.76
C GLY A 310 9.50 -38.05 -2.96
N GLN A 311 9.28 -39.31 -3.35
CA GLN A 311 9.60 -39.73 -4.72
C GLN A 311 8.78 -38.84 -5.66
N THR A 312 9.45 -37.95 -6.39
CA THR A 312 8.85 -37.17 -7.46
C THR A 312 8.40 -38.14 -8.54
N SER A 313 7.11 -38.48 -8.57
CA SER A 313 6.51 -39.03 -9.79
C SER A 313 6.59 -37.95 -10.85
N THR A 314 7.44 -38.20 -11.84
CA THR A 314 7.47 -37.54 -13.16
C THR A 314 6.11 -37.47 -13.81
#